data_AF-A0AAW6BR16-F1
#
_entry.id   AF-A0AAW6BR16-F1
#
_cell.length_a   1.000
_cell.length_b   1.000
_cell.length_c   1.000
_cell.angle_alpha   90.00
_cell.angle_beta   90.00
_cell.angle_gamma   90.00
#
_symmetry.space_group_name_H-M   'P 1'
#
loop_
_entity.id
_entity.type
_entity.pdbx_description
1 polymer ?
#
loop_
_entity_poly.entity_id
_entity_poly.type
_entity_poly.pdbx_seq_one_letter_code
_entity_poly.pdbx_strand_id
1 'polypeptide(L)'
;MQKIGDITNTADKNGEFTNGNVAAGIAPTLLDAGWFNTVQRELINAIQGAGIKLDNKNDSQLFAAIKKQIDNSAVEIHDASLTQKGITQLTDKTGSSNTLAATQKLVTDVNNNANTKLSKSQNGADIPDKNAFVKNLGLAETVDKANNAVPSSRKVNGKALTGDVSLSAGDVGAFKLGLTGSVS
;
A
#
# COMPACT_ATOMS: atom_id res chain seq x y z
N MET A 1 -5.93 27.79 42.31
CA MET A 1 -5.66 29.18 42.71
C MET A 1 -6.86 29.78 43.46
N GLN A 2 -6.66 30.33 44.66
CA GLN A 2 -7.66 31.16 45.38
C GLN A 2 -7.98 32.41 44.57
N LYS A 3 -9.17 33.02 44.66
CA LYS A 3 -9.48 34.32 44.05
C LYS A 3 -9.00 35.48 44.94
N ILE A 4 -8.78 36.68 44.38
CA ILE A 4 -8.40 37.86 45.20
C ILE A 4 -9.52 38.26 46.17
N GLY A 5 -10.79 38.07 45.78
CA GLY A 5 -11.94 38.28 46.69
C GLY A 5 -12.04 37.31 47.86
N ASP A 6 -11.34 36.16 47.82
CA ASP A 6 -11.23 35.26 48.98
C ASP A 6 -10.18 35.76 50.00
N ILE A 7 -9.39 36.77 49.63
CA ILE A 7 -8.22 37.25 50.36
C ILE A 7 -8.45 38.67 50.88
N THR A 8 -9.11 39.52 50.09
CA THR A 8 -9.46 40.89 50.49
C THR A 8 -10.93 41.21 50.22
N ASN A 9 -11.52 42.02 51.09
CA ASN A 9 -12.87 42.55 50.95
C ASN A 9 -12.98 43.74 49.98
N THR A 10 -11.87 44.13 49.34
CA THR A 10 -11.80 45.25 48.37
C THR A 10 -11.86 44.80 46.91
N ALA A 11 -12.06 43.50 46.67
CA ALA A 11 -12.38 42.96 45.36
C ALA A 11 -13.83 43.32 44.97
N ASP A 12 -14.16 43.20 43.69
CA ASP A 12 -15.56 43.35 43.29
C ASP A 12 -16.43 42.17 43.73
N LYS A 13 -17.73 42.26 43.39
CA LYS A 13 -18.71 41.20 43.65
C LYS A 13 -18.40 39.85 42.99
N ASN A 14 -17.50 39.80 42.00
CA ASN A 14 -17.08 38.57 41.31
C ASN A 14 -15.78 38.00 41.92
N GLY A 15 -15.19 38.71 42.89
CA GLY A 15 -13.92 38.39 43.52
C GLY A 15 -12.71 38.74 42.67
N GLU A 16 -12.83 39.74 41.80
CA GLU A 16 -11.80 40.19 40.85
C GLU A 16 -11.17 41.54 41.27
N PHE A 17 -10.04 41.87 40.64
CA PHE A 17 -9.35 43.13 40.86
C PHE A 17 -10.15 44.31 40.31
N THR A 18 -10.14 45.41 41.04
CA THR A 18 -10.71 46.68 40.61
C THR A 18 -9.69 47.80 40.74
N ASN A 19 -9.77 48.78 39.84
CA ASN A 19 -9.01 50.03 39.94
C ASN A 19 -9.65 51.01 40.94
N GLY A 20 -10.74 50.62 41.61
CA GLY A 20 -11.57 51.52 42.39
C GLY A 20 -12.24 52.59 41.52
N ASN A 21 -12.75 53.62 42.17
CA ASN A 21 -13.27 54.82 41.54
C ASN A 21 -13.05 56.01 42.48
N VAL A 22 -12.03 56.82 42.18
CA VAL A 22 -11.66 57.99 42.99
C VAL A 22 -12.79 59.01 43.10
N ALA A 23 -13.60 59.18 42.05
CA ALA A 23 -14.71 60.13 42.04
C ALA A 23 -15.90 59.64 42.88
N ALA A 24 -16.04 58.33 43.08
CA ALA A 24 -17.06 57.72 43.92
C ALA A 24 -16.53 57.33 45.32
N GLY A 25 -15.27 57.65 45.65
CA GLY A 25 -14.65 57.29 46.93
C GLY A 25 -14.40 55.78 47.11
N ILE A 26 -14.43 54.99 46.04
CA ILE A 26 -14.18 53.54 46.08
C ILE A 26 -12.68 53.29 45.92
N ALA A 27 -12.04 52.68 46.91
CA ALA A 27 -10.62 52.34 46.84
C ALA A 27 -10.37 51.19 45.83
N PRO A 28 -9.19 51.15 45.18
CA PRO A 28 -8.77 49.99 44.40
C PRO A 28 -8.58 48.75 45.27
N THR A 29 -8.56 47.58 44.63
CA THR A 29 -8.33 46.31 45.32
C THR A 29 -6.93 46.28 45.95
N LEU A 30 -6.87 45.91 47.23
CA LEU A 30 -5.64 45.74 47.97
C LEU A 30 -4.89 44.50 47.48
N LEU A 31 -3.59 44.69 47.21
CA LEU A 31 -2.70 43.62 46.80
C LEU A 31 -2.09 42.94 48.03
N ASP A 32 -2.79 41.92 48.54
CA ASP A 32 -2.33 41.15 49.71
C ASP A 32 -1.29 40.08 49.31
N ALA A 33 -0.30 39.85 50.18
CA ALA A 33 0.69 38.78 50.07
C ALA A 33 0.05 37.40 49.85
N GLY A 34 -1.14 37.17 50.40
CA GLY A 34 -1.90 35.92 50.17
C GLY A 34 -2.10 35.60 48.68
N TRP A 35 -2.36 36.61 47.86
CA TRP A 35 -2.57 36.43 46.42
C TRP A 35 -1.26 36.07 45.71
N PHE A 36 -0.19 36.82 45.98
CA PHE A 36 1.14 36.55 45.40
C PHE A 36 1.67 35.16 45.78
N ASN A 37 1.49 34.75 47.04
CA ASN A 37 1.85 33.41 47.51
C ASN A 37 1.06 32.31 46.78
N THR A 38 -0.21 32.57 46.47
CA THR A 38 -1.03 31.63 45.70
C THR A 38 -0.50 31.48 44.28
N VAL A 39 -0.18 32.59 43.59
CA VAL A 39 0.46 32.55 42.26
C VAL A 39 1.79 31.81 42.31
N GLN A 40 2.66 32.14 43.28
CA GLN A 40 3.95 31.49 43.45
C GLN A 40 3.80 29.97 43.63
N ARG A 41 2.86 29.51 44.46
CA ARG A 41 2.62 28.09 44.69
C ARG A 41 2.17 27.37 43.42
N GLU A 42 1.32 27.98 42.60
CA GLU A 42 0.88 27.38 41.32
C GLU A 42 2.05 27.26 40.33
N LEU A 43 2.91 28.28 40.23
CA LEU A 43 4.11 28.23 39.40
C LEU A 43 5.09 27.16 39.90
N ILE A 44 5.30 27.08 41.22
CA ILE A 44 6.12 26.03 41.85
C ILE A 44 5.56 24.64 41.55
N ASN A 45 4.25 24.45 41.70
CA ASN A 45 3.58 23.18 41.42
C ASN A 45 3.76 22.76 39.96
N ALA A 46 3.68 23.70 39.01
CA ALA A 46 3.95 23.41 37.60
C ALA A 46 5.40 22.93 37.37
N ILE A 47 6.37 23.60 38.01
CA ILE A 47 7.80 23.25 37.91
C ILE A 47 8.09 21.89 38.53
N GLN A 48 7.66 21.68 39.77
CA GLN A 48 7.88 20.43 40.50
C GLN A 48 7.07 19.27 39.90
N GLY A 49 5.87 19.53 39.38
CA GLY A 49 5.05 18.56 38.66
C GLY A 49 5.71 18.06 37.37
N ALA A 50 6.55 18.89 36.72
CA ALA A 50 7.42 18.45 35.64
C ALA A 50 8.67 17.67 36.11
N GLY A 51 8.81 17.43 37.42
CA GLY A 51 9.98 16.77 38.03
C GLY A 51 11.24 17.64 38.04
N ILE A 52 11.10 18.97 37.99
CA ILE A 52 12.22 19.92 38.05
C ILE A 52 12.35 20.41 39.50
N LYS A 53 13.57 20.38 40.05
CA LYS A 53 13.86 20.92 41.38
C LYS A 53 13.99 22.45 41.31
N LEU A 54 13.39 23.17 42.27
CA LEU A 54 13.52 24.63 42.38
C LEU A 54 14.97 25.07 42.59
N ASP A 55 15.36 26.14 41.91
CA ASP A 55 16.69 26.76 41.95
C ASP A 55 16.53 28.28 41.90
N ASN A 56 16.89 28.95 43.00
CA ASN A 56 16.76 30.40 43.14
C ASN A 56 17.75 31.20 42.27
N LYS A 57 18.63 30.54 41.52
CA LYS A 57 19.51 31.16 40.53
C LYS A 57 19.02 30.99 39.10
N ASN A 58 17.85 30.39 38.89
CA ASN A 58 17.34 30.03 37.57
C ASN A 58 15.92 30.57 37.34
N ASP A 59 15.80 31.58 36.49
CA ASP A 59 14.51 32.19 36.14
C ASP A 59 13.82 31.52 34.93
N SER A 60 14.41 30.46 34.38
CA SER A 60 13.87 29.75 33.20
C SER A 60 13.10 28.47 33.54
N GLN A 61 12.92 28.17 34.84
CA GLN A 61 12.35 26.89 35.28
C GLN A 61 10.91 26.66 34.82
N LEU A 62 10.08 27.70 34.83
CA LEU A 62 8.70 27.58 34.35
C LEU A 62 8.65 27.23 32.87
N PHE A 63 9.50 27.87 32.05
CA PHE A 63 9.62 27.56 30.63
C PHE A 63 10.08 26.12 30.41
N ALA A 64 11.13 25.69 31.14
CA ALA A 64 11.62 24.31 31.08
C ALA A 64 10.55 23.30 31.49
N ALA A 65 9.74 23.61 32.51
CA ALA A 65 8.64 22.77 32.96
C ALA A 65 7.55 22.63 31.90
N ILE A 66 7.12 23.73 31.28
CA ILE A 66 6.11 23.72 30.21
C ILE A 66 6.63 22.90 29.02
N LYS A 67 7.87 23.15 28.57
CA LYS A 67 8.49 22.39 27.48
C LYS A 67 8.50 20.90 27.78
N LYS A 68 8.98 20.51 28.97
CA LYS A 68 9.05 19.11 29.39
C LYS A 68 7.67 18.47 29.51
N GLN A 69 6.66 19.18 30.00
CA GLN A 69 5.29 18.65 30.07
C GLN A 69 4.68 18.45 28.68
N ILE A 70 4.95 19.33 27.71
CA ILE A 70 4.56 19.13 26.31
C ILE A 70 5.29 17.93 25.71
N ASP A 71 6.61 17.82 25.94
CA ASP A 71 7.42 16.71 25.45
C ASP A 71 6.95 15.36 26.05
N ASN A 72 6.59 15.34 27.34
CA ASN A 72 6.04 14.15 28.01
C ASN A 72 4.57 13.87 27.61
N SER A 73 3.84 14.88 27.14
CA SER A 73 2.47 14.73 26.61
C SER A 73 2.46 14.23 25.17
N ALA A 74 3.61 14.21 24.48
CA ALA A 74 3.79 13.38 23.31
C ALA A 74 3.71 11.91 23.77
N VAL A 75 2.49 11.38 23.72
CA VAL A 75 2.11 9.97 23.86
C VAL A 75 3.26 9.06 23.42
N GLU A 76 3.56 7.99 24.16
CA GLU A 76 4.38 6.89 23.63
C GLU A 76 3.70 6.38 22.35
N ILE A 77 4.12 6.90 21.20
CA ILE A 77 3.57 6.46 19.92
C ILE A 77 4.33 5.19 19.56
N HIS A 78 3.76 4.05 19.94
CA HIS A 78 4.31 2.77 19.56
C HIS A 78 4.16 2.55 18.04
N ASP A 79 5.16 1.90 17.45
CA ASP A 79 5.03 1.37 16.10
C ASP A 79 3.91 0.32 16.06
N ALA A 80 3.22 0.22 14.93
CA ALA A 80 2.28 -0.89 14.77
C ALA A 80 3.03 -2.22 14.76
N SER A 81 2.48 -3.20 15.46
CA SER A 81 2.97 -4.59 15.46
C SER A 81 1.85 -5.55 15.09
N LEU A 82 2.17 -6.84 15.04
CA LEU A 82 1.16 -7.88 14.79
C LEU A 82 0.11 -7.99 15.92
N THR A 83 0.40 -7.43 17.11
CA THR A 83 -0.46 -7.55 18.30
C THR A 83 -0.92 -6.21 18.89
N GLN A 84 -0.32 -5.09 18.49
CA GLN A 84 -0.63 -3.76 19.00
C GLN A 84 -0.77 -2.75 17.86
N LYS A 85 -1.87 -1.99 17.85
CA LYS A 85 -2.07 -0.90 16.87
C LYS A 85 -1.09 0.25 17.18
N GLY A 86 -0.51 0.85 16.14
CA GLY A 86 0.46 1.94 16.23
C GLY A 86 0.58 2.69 14.90
N ILE A 87 1.60 3.55 14.76
CA ILE A 87 1.91 4.23 13.48
C ILE A 87 2.89 3.39 12.64
N THR A 88 2.82 3.49 11.31
CA THR A 88 3.81 2.90 10.38
C THR A 88 4.19 3.91 9.31
N GLN A 89 5.42 3.83 8.83
CA GLN A 89 5.86 4.63 7.68
C GLN A 89 5.36 4.00 6.37
N LEU A 90 5.02 4.83 5.38
CA LEU A 90 4.53 4.35 4.09
C LEU A 90 5.69 4.13 3.10
N THR A 91 5.51 3.17 2.17
CA THR A 91 6.45 2.92 1.07
C THR A 91 5.77 2.82 -0.29
N ASP A 92 6.49 3.28 -1.31
CA ASP A 92 6.15 3.21 -2.73
C ASP A 92 6.96 2.15 -3.48
N LYS A 93 7.77 1.34 -2.77
CA LYS A 93 8.60 0.27 -3.33
C LYS A 93 8.22 -1.08 -2.75
N THR A 94 8.31 -2.12 -3.58
CA THR A 94 8.26 -3.50 -3.08
C THR A 94 9.56 -3.85 -2.36
N GLY A 95 9.49 -4.75 -1.38
CA GLY A 95 10.65 -5.16 -0.58
C GLY A 95 10.26 -6.10 0.55
N SER A 96 11.18 -6.27 1.50
CA SER A 96 11.01 -7.19 2.65
C SER A 96 11.01 -6.43 3.98
N SER A 97 10.41 -5.25 3.99
CA SER A 97 10.33 -4.43 5.22
C SER A 97 9.22 -4.93 6.15
N ASN A 98 9.55 -5.01 7.44
CA ASN A 98 8.58 -5.28 8.51
C ASN A 98 8.13 -3.99 9.23
N THR A 99 8.65 -2.83 8.82
CA THR A 99 8.37 -1.53 9.45
C THR A 99 7.66 -0.55 8.51
N LEU A 100 7.56 -0.89 7.22
CA LEU A 100 6.92 -0.05 6.20
C LEU A 100 5.60 -0.68 5.73
N ALA A 101 4.55 0.13 5.64
CA ALA A 101 3.28 -0.24 5.03
C ALA A 101 3.24 0.17 3.55
N ALA A 102 2.75 -0.73 2.69
CA ALA A 102 2.60 -0.42 1.26
C ALA A 102 1.54 0.66 1.03
N THR A 103 1.85 1.63 0.17
CA THR A 103 0.85 2.61 -0.28
C THR A 103 -0.20 1.95 -1.17
N GLN A 104 -1.41 2.52 -1.20
CA GLN A 104 -2.48 2.04 -2.10
C GLN A 104 -2.05 2.05 -3.57
N LYS A 105 -1.27 3.05 -3.99
CA LYS A 105 -0.73 3.12 -5.36
C LYS A 105 0.16 1.91 -5.66
N LEU A 106 1.09 1.58 -4.76
CA LEU A 106 1.96 0.41 -4.91
C LEU A 106 1.15 -0.89 -5.03
N VAL A 107 0.14 -1.07 -4.18
CA VAL A 107 -0.74 -2.25 -4.22
C VAL A 107 -1.48 -2.34 -5.56
N THR A 108 -2.03 -1.24 -6.06
CA THR A 108 -2.70 -1.17 -7.37
C THR A 108 -1.74 -1.50 -8.51
N ASP A 109 -0.53 -0.94 -8.51
CA ASP A 109 0.47 -1.19 -9.55
C ASP A 109 0.89 -2.67 -9.59
N VAL A 110 1.10 -3.29 -8.43
CA VAL A 110 1.40 -4.73 -8.31
C VAL A 110 0.23 -5.58 -8.81
N ASN A 111 -1.00 -5.24 -8.43
CA ASN A 111 -2.20 -5.95 -8.86
C ASN A 111 -2.39 -5.86 -10.39
N ASN A 112 -2.20 -4.66 -10.95
CA ASN A 112 -2.28 -4.45 -12.40
C ASN A 112 -1.21 -5.28 -13.13
N ASN A 113 0.04 -5.28 -12.64
CA ASN A 113 1.09 -6.12 -13.21
C ASN A 113 0.73 -7.63 -13.17
N ALA A 114 0.11 -8.10 -12.09
CA ALA A 114 -0.37 -9.48 -11.99
C ALA A 114 -1.48 -9.78 -13.02
N ASN A 115 -2.44 -8.87 -13.16
CA ASN A 115 -3.56 -8.99 -14.11
C ASN A 115 -3.13 -8.95 -15.59
N THR A 116 -1.91 -8.51 -15.91
CA THR A 116 -1.36 -8.57 -17.28
C THR A 116 -0.75 -9.93 -17.66
N LYS A 117 -0.64 -10.88 -16.73
CA LYS A 117 -0.06 -12.20 -16.98
C LYS A 117 -1.14 -13.21 -17.38
N LEU A 118 -0.74 -14.26 -18.09
CA LEU A 118 -1.64 -15.34 -18.48
C LEU A 118 -2.16 -16.10 -17.26
N SER A 119 -3.46 -16.35 -17.23
CA SER A 119 -4.14 -17.10 -16.18
C SER A 119 -4.02 -18.61 -16.42
N LYS A 120 -3.54 -19.33 -15.40
CA LYS A 120 -3.41 -20.80 -15.46
C LYS A 120 -4.74 -21.50 -15.69
N SER A 121 -5.82 -21.03 -15.09
CA SER A 121 -7.15 -21.65 -15.22
C SER A 121 -7.76 -21.47 -16.62
N GLN A 122 -7.27 -20.51 -17.40
CA GLN A 122 -7.75 -20.25 -18.76
C GLN A 122 -7.03 -21.11 -19.81
N ASN A 123 -5.98 -21.85 -19.43
CA ASN A 123 -5.25 -22.76 -20.32
C ASN A 123 -4.87 -22.10 -21.67
N GLY A 124 -4.46 -20.83 -21.65
CA GLY A 124 -4.05 -20.07 -22.84
C GLY A 124 -5.19 -19.49 -23.67
N ALA A 125 -6.46 -19.60 -23.23
CA ALA A 125 -7.58 -18.95 -23.90
C ALA A 125 -7.43 -17.42 -23.96
N ASP A 126 -6.76 -16.85 -22.96
CA ASP A 126 -6.46 -15.44 -22.74
C ASP A 126 -5.20 -14.92 -23.45
N ILE A 127 -4.52 -15.76 -24.24
CA ILE A 127 -3.45 -15.30 -25.12
C ILE A 127 -4.04 -14.34 -26.17
N PRO A 128 -3.56 -13.07 -26.24
CA PRO A 128 -4.11 -12.07 -27.16
C PRO A 128 -3.91 -12.45 -28.64
N ASP A 129 -2.73 -12.96 -28.99
CA ASP A 129 -2.40 -13.45 -30.34
C ASP A 129 -1.85 -14.89 -30.25
N LYS A 130 -2.76 -15.85 -30.47
CA LYS A 130 -2.42 -17.28 -30.43
C LYS A 130 -1.51 -17.69 -31.60
N ASN A 131 -1.61 -17.04 -32.77
CA ASN A 131 -0.78 -17.36 -33.92
C ASN A 131 0.66 -16.91 -33.70
N ALA A 132 0.85 -15.69 -33.18
CA ALA A 132 2.18 -15.22 -32.78
C ALA A 132 2.77 -16.10 -31.67
N PHE A 133 1.95 -16.55 -30.72
CA PHE A 133 2.40 -17.48 -29.68
C PHE A 133 2.88 -18.83 -30.26
N VAL A 134 2.13 -19.44 -31.18
CA VAL A 134 2.53 -20.67 -31.90
C VAL A 134 3.83 -20.47 -32.67
N LYS A 135 4.02 -19.32 -33.32
CA LYS A 135 5.28 -18.96 -34.00
C LYS A 135 6.45 -18.83 -33.01
N ASN A 136 6.25 -18.20 -31.86
CA ASN A 136 7.27 -18.05 -30.82
C ASN A 136 7.65 -19.39 -30.18
N LEU A 137 6.75 -20.37 -30.17
CA LEU A 137 7.05 -21.75 -29.79
C LEU A 137 7.81 -22.54 -30.86
N GLY A 138 8.02 -21.98 -32.06
CA GLY A 138 8.69 -22.67 -33.17
C GLY A 138 7.81 -23.70 -33.88
N LEU A 139 6.49 -23.67 -33.68
CA LEU A 139 5.56 -24.68 -34.21
C LEU A 139 4.94 -24.30 -35.56
N ALA A 140 5.32 -23.16 -36.14
CA ALA A 140 4.75 -22.68 -37.40
C ALA A 140 4.92 -23.70 -38.54
N GLU A 141 6.13 -24.20 -38.78
CA GLU A 141 6.38 -25.21 -39.81
C GLU A 141 5.67 -26.53 -39.55
N THR A 142 5.49 -26.91 -38.28
CA THR A 142 4.75 -28.13 -37.92
C THR A 142 3.28 -28.00 -38.29
N VAL A 143 2.68 -26.84 -38.04
CA VAL A 143 1.30 -26.55 -38.46
C VAL A 143 1.19 -26.58 -39.98
N ASP A 144 2.15 -25.98 -40.70
CA ASP A 144 2.15 -26.00 -42.17
C ASP A 144 2.31 -27.42 -42.72
N LYS A 145 3.22 -28.23 -42.16
CA LYS A 145 3.38 -29.65 -42.54
C LYS A 145 2.11 -30.45 -42.26
N ALA A 146 1.43 -30.21 -41.14
CA ALA A 146 0.19 -30.89 -40.79
C ALA A 146 -0.97 -30.52 -41.72
N ASN A 147 -1.12 -29.24 -42.07
CA ASN A 147 -2.15 -28.76 -43.01
C ASN A 147 -1.97 -29.33 -44.42
N ASN A 148 -0.73 -29.59 -44.83
CA ASN A 148 -0.38 -30.16 -46.14
C ASN A 148 -0.21 -31.68 -46.13
N ALA A 149 -0.47 -32.37 -45.02
CA ALA A 149 -0.32 -33.81 -44.91
C ALA A 149 -1.42 -34.55 -45.69
N VAL A 150 -1.08 -35.70 -46.30
CA VAL A 150 -2.06 -36.58 -46.93
C VAL A 150 -2.87 -37.30 -45.86
N PRO A 151 -4.21 -37.14 -45.79
CA PRO A 151 -5.03 -37.82 -44.78
C PRO A 151 -5.02 -39.35 -45.00
N SER A 152 -5.01 -40.12 -43.91
CA SER A 152 -5.01 -41.59 -43.96
C SER A 152 -6.27 -42.20 -44.58
N SER A 153 -7.38 -41.44 -44.62
CA SER A 153 -8.63 -41.83 -45.29
C SER A 153 -8.61 -41.61 -46.80
N ARG A 154 -7.62 -40.88 -47.34
CA ARG A 154 -7.52 -40.63 -48.77
C ARG A 154 -7.18 -41.94 -49.48
N LYS A 155 -7.92 -42.21 -50.56
CA LYS A 155 -7.74 -43.38 -51.41
C LYS A 155 -7.46 -42.97 -52.84
N VAL A 156 -6.72 -43.81 -53.56
CA VAL A 156 -6.61 -43.78 -55.01
C VAL A 156 -7.16 -45.10 -55.52
N ASN A 157 -8.22 -45.05 -56.34
CA ASN A 157 -8.88 -46.23 -56.89
C ASN A 157 -9.24 -47.28 -55.81
N GLY A 158 -9.81 -46.83 -54.68
CA GLY A 158 -10.22 -47.70 -53.56
C GLY A 158 -9.09 -48.19 -52.64
N LYS A 159 -7.81 -48.01 -53.01
CA LYS A 159 -6.64 -48.39 -52.21
C LYS A 159 -6.20 -47.22 -51.31
N ALA A 160 -5.89 -47.50 -50.04
CA ALA A 160 -5.46 -46.49 -49.07
C ALA A 160 -4.00 -46.06 -49.33
N LEU A 161 -3.69 -44.78 -49.06
CA LEU A 161 -2.33 -44.21 -49.19
C LEU A 161 -1.52 -44.37 -47.89
N THR A 162 -1.40 -45.60 -47.39
CA THR A 162 -0.70 -45.90 -46.13
C THR A 162 0.79 -46.27 -46.30
N GLY A 163 1.29 -46.25 -47.54
CA GLY A 163 2.66 -46.57 -47.91
C GLY A 163 2.89 -46.37 -49.41
N ASP A 164 4.05 -46.80 -49.91
CA ASP A 164 4.39 -46.66 -51.33
C ASP A 164 3.42 -47.44 -52.23
N VAL A 165 3.02 -46.81 -53.33
CA VAL A 165 2.17 -47.45 -54.35
C VAL A 165 3.07 -47.94 -55.48
N SER A 166 3.30 -49.25 -55.52
CA SER A 166 3.95 -49.90 -56.67
C SER A 166 2.89 -50.34 -57.68
N LEU A 167 3.07 -49.98 -58.96
CA LEU A 167 2.21 -50.38 -60.07
C LEU A 167 3.01 -51.29 -61.02
N SER A 168 2.44 -52.43 -61.39
CA SER A 168 2.97 -53.31 -62.42
C SER A 168 2.23 -53.11 -63.76
N ALA A 169 2.77 -53.67 -64.85
CA ALA A 169 2.09 -53.68 -66.15
C ALA A 169 0.69 -54.30 -66.07
N GLY A 170 0.48 -55.27 -65.16
CA GLY A 170 -0.83 -55.86 -64.91
C GLY A 170 -1.82 -54.90 -64.26
N ASP A 171 -1.36 -54.01 -63.37
CA ASP A 171 -2.23 -53.07 -62.64
C ASP A 171 -2.84 -51.98 -63.55
N VAL A 172 -2.22 -51.71 -64.70
CA VAL A 172 -2.64 -50.68 -65.66
C VAL A 172 -3.09 -51.23 -67.01
N GLY A 173 -3.15 -52.57 -67.16
CA GLY A 173 -3.54 -53.21 -68.42
C GLY A 173 -2.55 -52.97 -69.58
N ALA A 174 -1.28 -52.72 -69.28
CA ALA A 174 -0.26 -52.51 -70.31
C ALA A 174 0.12 -53.84 -70.97
N PHE A 175 0.10 -53.89 -72.31
CA PHE A 175 0.59 -55.04 -73.07
C PHE A 175 2.09 -55.24 -72.86
N LYS A 176 2.53 -56.50 -72.77
CA LYS A 176 3.96 -56.82 -72.83
C LYS A 176 4.51 -56.33 -74.17
N LEU A 177 5.68 -55.68 -74.12
CA LEU A 177 6.40 -55.21 -75.30
C LEU A 177 6.53 -56.36 -76.32
N GLY A 178 5.86 -56.24 -77.47
CA GLY A 178 5.88 -57.24 -78.56
C GLY A 178 4.54 -57.90 -78.93
N LEU A 179 3.46 -57.70 -78.16
CA LEU A 179 2.11 -58.16 -78.54
C LEU A 179 1.32 -57.02 -79.20
N THR A 180 1.30 -56.95 -80.53
CA THR A 180 0.36 -56.12 -81.29
C THR A 180 -0.94 -56.90 -81.48
N GLY A 181 -2.06 -56.42 -80.93
CA GLY A 181 -3.35 -57.09 -81.10
C GLY A 181 -3.76 -57.16 -82.58
N SER A 182 -4.07 -58.36 -83.07
CA SER A 182 -4.80 -58.52 -84.33
C SER A 182 -6.29 -58.28 -84.05
N VAL A 183 -6.85 -57.23 -84.64
CA VAL A 183 -8.28 -56.94 -84.56
C VAL A 183 -8.99 -57.86 -85.54
N SER A 184 -9.82 -58.78 -85.02
CA SER A 184 -10.79 -59.57 -85.80
C SER A 184 -12.12 -58.84 -85.88
#